data_AF-A0A147K368-F1
#
_entry.id   AF-A0A147K368-F1
#
_cell.length_a   1.000
_cell.length_b   1.000
_cell.length_c   1.000
_cell.angle_alpha   90.00
_cell.angle_beta   90.00
_cell.angle_gamma   90.00
#
_symmetry.space_group_name_H-M   'P 1'
#
loop_
_entity.id
_entity.type
_entity.pdbx_description
1 polymer ?
#
loop_
_entity_poly.entity_id
_entity_poly.type
_entity_poly.pdbx_seq_one_letter_code
_entity_poly.pdbx_strand_id
1 'polypeptide(L)'
;MAEAYVCKVTSVGQITLPKEVREELNVGGEDFIILEKVGKTYFIKKAWEEKSLLKKIRAKVKKSGITKERLTEILEETSRGTWRQMYESVR
;
A
#
# COMPACT_ATOMS: atom_id res chain seq x y z
N MET A 1 -26.63 14.20 3.40
CA MET A 1 -26.79 14.35 1.94
C MET A 1 -25.56 13.76 1.28
N ALA A 2 -25.68 13.13 0.12
CA ALA A 2 -24.51 12.63 -0.62
C ALA A 2 -24.04 13.74 -1.56
N GLU A 3 -22.79 14.17 -1.40
CA GLU A 3 -22.15 15.10 -2.33
C GLU A 3 -21.47 14.29 -3.44
N ALA A 4 -21.66 14.73 -4.69
CA ALA A 4 -21.14 14.05 -5.87
C ALA A 4 -20.35 15.03 -6.73
N TYR A 5 -19.12 14.67 -7.07
CA TYR A 5 -18.26 15.42 -7.96
C TYR A 5 -18.14 14.71 -9.30
N VAL A 6 -18.51 15.39 -10.40
CA VAL A 6 -18.28 14.87 -11.75
C VAL A 6 -16.86 15.24 -12.17
N CYS A 7 -15.99 14.23 -12.25
CA CYS A 7 -14.61 14.39 -12.67
C CYS A 7 -14.40 13.85 -14.09
N LYS A 8 -13.63 14.57 -14.90
CA LYS A 8 -13.20 14.07 -16.21
C LYS A 8 -12.10 13.02 -16.02
N VAL A 9 -12.27 11.88 -16.68
CA VAL A 9 -11.20 10.88 -16.83
C VAL A 9 -10.22 11.37 -17.90
N THR A 10 -8.94 11.43 -17.57
CA THR A 10 -7.89 11.80 -18.53
C THR A 10 -7.70 10.70 -19.57
N SER A 11 -6.98 11.01 -20.66
CA SER A 11 -6.69 10.04 -21.74
C SER A 11 -5.93 8.79 -21.24
N VAL A 12 -5.21 8.91 -20.12
CA VAL A 12 -4.46 7.81 -19.50
C VAL A 12 -5.23 7.12 -18.38
N GLY A 13 -6.53 7.40 -18.21
CA GLY A 13 -7.38 6.74 -17.22
C GLY A 13 -7.26 7.27 -15.80
N GLN A 14 -6.71 8.47 -15.60
CA GLN A 14 -6.59 9.09 -14.28
C GLN A 14 -7.78 10.01 -13.99
N ILE A 15 -8.08 10.21 -12.70
CA ILE A 15 -9.01 11.24 -12.23
C ILE A 15 -8.27 12.22 -11.33
N THR A 16 -8.57 13.51 -11.45
CA THR A 16 -8.04 14.53 -10.55
C THR A 16 -8.97 14.70 -9.37
N LEU A 17 -8.44 14.57 -8.16
CA LEU A 17 -9.19 14.86 -6.92
C LEU A 17 -9.33 16.39 -6.74
N PRO A 18 -10.56 16.92 -6.68
CA PRO A 18 -10.81 18.33 -6.37
C PRO A 18 -10.17 18.75 -5.04
N LYS A 19 -9.91 20.04 -4.87
CA LYS A 19 -9.19 20.55 -3.70
C LYS A 19 -9.93 20.21 -2.40
N GLU A 20 -11.24 20.36 -2.41
CA GLU A 20 -12.15 20.14 -1.29
C GLU A 20 -12.09 18.68 -0.84
N VAL A 21 -12.20 17.74 -1.79
CA VAL A 21 -12.08 16.30 -1.53
C VAL A 21 -10.71 15.92 -0.97
N ARG A 22 -9.62 16.57 -1.45
CA ARG A 22 -8.27 16.33 -0.91
C ARG A 22 -8.13 16.80 0.52
N GLU A 23 -8.72 17.94 0.86
CA GLU A 23 -8.70 18.51 2.21
C GLU A 23 -9.50 17.63 3.18
N GLU A 24 -10.69 17.18 2.78
CA GLU A 24 -11.52 16.28 3.58
C GLU A 24 -10.87 14.91 3.81
N LEU A 25 -10.28 14.32 2.78
CA LEU A 25 -9.56 13.05 2.90
C LEU A 25 -8.17 13.20 3.53
N ASN A 26 -7.71 14.44 3.75
CA ASN A 26 -6.38 14.79 4.23
C ASN A 26 -5.26 14.07 3.43
N VAL A 27 -5.29 14.19 2.10
CA VAL A 27 -4.33 13.51 1.19
C VAL A 27 -3.46 14.49 0.41
N GLY A 28 -2.15 14.23 0.43
CA GLY A 28 -1.13 14.94 -0.33
C GLY A 28 -0.48 14.07 -1.42
N GLY A 29 0.49 14.63 -2.14
CA GLY A 29 1.13 13.97 -3.30
C GLY A 29 1.95 12.72 -2.97
N GLU A 30 2.25 12.47 -1.70
CA GLU A 30 2.97 11.27 -1.23
C GLU A 30 2.04 10.27 -0.50
N ASP A 31 0.74 10.56 -0.41
CA ASP A 31 -0.23 9.68 0.20
C ASP A 31 -0.79 8.69 -0.82
N PHE A 32 -1.13 7.50 -0.34
CA PHE A 32 -1.79 6.48 -1.14
C PHE A 32 -3.29 6.47 -0.81
N ILE A 33 -4.11 6.15 -1.82
CA ILE A 33 -5.55 5.96 -1.71
C ILE A 33 -5.85 4.48 -1.93
N ILE A 34 -6.79 3.93 -1.18
CA ILE A 34 -7.37 2.61 -1.40
C ILE A 34 -8.65 2.79 -2.23
N LEU A 35 -8.80 2.00 -3.29
CA LEU A 35 -10.03 1.87 -4.05
C LEU A 35 -10.75 0.58 -3.61
N GLU A 36 -11.88 0.72 -2.93
CA GLU A 36 -12.69 -0.42 -2.48
C GLU A 36 -13.94 -0.56 -3.34
N LYS A 37 -14.12 -1.75 -3.93
CA LYS A 37 -15.29 -2.03 -4.77
C LYS A 37 -16.46 -2.53 -3.93
N VAL A 38 -17.63 -1.91 -4.11
CA VAL A 38 -18.91 -2.38 -3.56
C VAL A 38 -19.93 -2.39 -4.69
N GLY A 39 -20.29 -3.60 -5.14
CA GLY A 39 -21.16 -3.77 -6.30
C GLY A 39 -20.54 -3.17 -7.57
N LYS A 40 -21.20 -2.14 -8.12
CA LYS A 40 -20.73 -1.39 -9.31
C LYS A 40 -20.03 -0.07 -8.97
N THR A 41 -19.86 0.23 -7.70
CA THR A 41 -19.29 1.49 -7.21
C THR A 41 -17.91 1.26 -6.61
N TYR A 42 -17.02 2.23 -6.75
CA TYR A 42 -15.74 2.27 -6.03
C TYR A 42 -15.77 3.39 -4.99
N PHE A 43 -15.39 3.05 -3.76
CA PHE A 43 -15.13 3.99 -2.69
C PHE A 43 -13.63 4.28 -2.63
N ILE A 44 -13.31 5.53 -2.34
CA ILE A 44 -11.93 5.97 -2.15
C ILE A 44 -11.72 6.31 -0.68
N LYS A 45 -10.61 5.86 -0.10
CA LYS A 45 -10.21 6.26 1.25
C LYS A 45 -8.70 6.41 1.33
N LYS A 46 -8.22 7.30 2.20
CA LYS A 46 -6.80 7.40 2.51
C LYS A 46 -6.30 6.06 3.05
N ALA A 47 -5.21 5.55 2.50
CA ALA A 47 -4.50 4.42 3.07
C ALA A 47 -3.95 4.85 4.44
N TRP A 48 -4.17 4.04 5.49
CA TRP A 48 -3.69 4.35 6.84
C TRP A 48 -2.20 4.72 6.85
N GLU A 49 -1.80 5.57 7.82
CA GLU A 49 -0.44 6.07 8.01
C GLU A 49 0.59 4.97 8.32
N GLU A 50 0.84 4.09 7.37
CA GLU A 50 2.02 3.25 7.33
C GLU A 50 3.25 4.09 6.93
N LYS A 51 3.11 5.40 6.71
CA LYS A 51 4.24 6.33 6.50
C LYS A 51 5.25 6.24 7.64
N SER A 52 4.83 6.11 8.89
CA SER A 52 5.77 5.99 10.01
C SER A 52 6.50 4.64 9.99
N LEU A 53 5.80 3.56 9.70
CA LEU A 53 6.35 2.20 9.62
C LEU A 53 7.24 2.04 8.39
N LEU A 54 6.78 2.41 7.19
CA LEU A 54 7.55 2.38 5.94
C LEU A 54 8.76 3.32 5.99
N LYS A 55 8.66 4.48 6.66
CA LYS A 55 9.82 5.37 6.87
C LYS A 55 10.81 4.75 7.86
N LYS A 56 10.33 4.10 8.94
CA LYS A 56 11.18 3.34 9.87
C LYS A 56 11.84 2.13 9.17
N ILE A 57 11.11 1.40 8.33
CA ILE A 57 11.61 0.29 7.53
C ILE A 57 12.65 0.79 6.55
N ARG A 58 12.37 1.84 5.76
CA ARG A 58 13.34 2.45 4.85
C ARG A 58 14.59 2.93 5.57
N ALA A 59 14.45 3.58 6.74
CA ALA A 59 15.58 4.00 7.55
C ALA A 59 16.42 2.80 8.05
N LYS A 60 15.75 1.73 8.51
CA LYS A 60 16.43 0.49 8.93
C LYS A 60 17.14 -0.20 7.77
N VAL A 61 16.49 -0.36 6.63
CA VAL A 61 17.04 -0.99 5.42
C VAL A 61 18.24 -0.20 4.89
N LYS A 62 18.14 1.13 4.86
CA LYS A 62 19.26 2.00 4.45
C LYS A 62 20.43 1.91 5.42
N LYS A 63 20.18 1.79 6.73
CA LYS A 63 21.21 1.61 7.76
C LYS A 63 21.83 0.20 7.72
N SER A 64 21.07 -0.82 7.35
CA SER A 64 21.54 -2.20 7.30
C SER A 64 22.26 -2.56 6.00
N GLY A 65 22.19 -1.72 4.97
CA GLY A 65 22.84 -1.97 3.67
C GLY A 65 22.27 -3.19 2.93
N ILE A 66 21.05 -3.62 3.26
CA ILE A 66 20.43 -4.79 2.63
C ILE A 66 20.12 -4.45 1.18
N THR A 67 20.70 -5.21 0.26
CA THR A 67 20.36 -5.15 -1.16
C THR A 67 19.12 -6.00 -1.44
N LYS A 68 18.48 -5.77 -2.60
CA LYS A 68 17.29 -6.51 -3.01
C LYS A 68 17.56 -8.01 -3.15
N GLU A 69 18.76 -8.35 -3.60
CA GLU A 69 19.24 -9.72 -3.78
C GLU A 69 19.34 -10.40 -2.41
N ARG A 70 19.97 -9.72 -1.43
CA ARG A 70 20.11 -10.25 -0.07
C ARG A 70 18.75 -10.40 0.64
N LEU A 71 17.81 -9.49 0.39
CA LEU A 71 16.46 -9.60 0.94
C LEU A 71 15.72 -10.82 0.37
N THR A 72 15.84 -11.05 -0.93
CA THR A 72 15.25 -12.21 -1.61
C THR A 72 15.81 -13.52 -1.05
N GLU A 73 17.13 -13.57 -0.86
CA GLU A 73 17.82 -14.73 -0.31
C GLU A 73 17.33 -15.08 1.11
N ILE A 74 17.20 -14.07 2.00
CA ILE A 74 16.67 -14.26 3.36
C ILE A 74 15.21 -14.73 3.34
N LEU A 75 14.39 -14.20 2.43
CA LEU A 75 12.99 -14.60 2.28
C LEU A 75 12.86 -16.05 1.82
N GLU A 76 13.70 -16.49 0.89
CA GLU A 76 13.73 -17.88 0.44
C GLU A 76 14.19 -18.83 1.55
N GLU A 77 15.25 -18.50 2.28
CA GLU A 77 15.74 -19.29 3.42
C GLU A 77 14.67 -19.43 4.50
N THR A 78 14.04 -18.33 4.87
CA THR A 78 12.98 -18.30 5.88
C THR A 78 11.77 -19.11 5.41
N SER A 79 11.35 -18.94 4.15
CA SER A 79 10.23 -19.70 3.59
C SER A 79 10.51 -21.21 3.66
N ARG A 80 11.70 -21.66 3.22
CA ARG A 80 12.09 -23.08 3.30
C ARG A 80 12.13 -23.62 4.74
N GLY A 81 12.48 -22.78 5.72
CA GLY A 81 12.43 -23.12 7.14
C GLY A 81 11.01 -23.30 7.66
N THR A 82 10.12 -22.35 7.36
CA THR A 82 8.70 -22.38 7.77
C THR A 82 7.96 -23.55 7.12
N TRP A 83 8.23 -23.86 5.85
CA TRP A 83 7.66 -25.03 5.16
C TRP A 83 8.11 -26.36 5.80
N ARG A 84 9.35 -26.45 6.28
CA ARG A 84 9.86 -27.63 7.01
C ARG A 84 9.18 -27.81 8.36
N GLN A 85 9.05 -26.73 9.13
CA GLN A 85 8.38 -26.75 10.43
C GLN A 85 6.90 -27.13 10.31
N MET A 86 6.20 -26.63 9.28
CA MET A 86 4.82 -27.04 9.02
C MET A 86 4.72 -28.52 8.63
N TYR A 87 5.65 -29.06 7.84
CA TYR A 87 5.64 -30.47 7.46
C TYR A 87 5.97 -31.42 8.63
N GLU A 88 6.82 -31.00 9.56
CA GLU A 88 7.13 -31.74 10.79
C GLU A 88 6.00 -31.69 11.83
N SER A 89 5.20 -30.62 11.84
CA SER A 89 4.03 -30.48 12.74
C SER A 89 2.78 -31.26 12.33
N VAL A 90 2.77 -31.81 11.10
CA VAL A 90 1.65 -32.57 10.52
C VAL A 90 1.95 -34.09 10.50
N ARG A 91 3.05 -34.53 11.12
CA ARG A 91 3.44 -35.94 11.22
C ARG A 91 3.22 -36.53 12.60
#